data_AF-A0A5C8SY84-F1
#
_entry.id   AF-A0A5C8SY84-F1
#
_cell.length_a   1.000
_cell.length_b   1.000
_cell.length_c   1.000
_cell.angle_alpha   90.00
_cell.angle_beta   90.00
_cell.angle_gamma   90.00
#
_symmetry.space_group_name_H-M   'P 1'
#
loop_
_entity.id
_entity.type
_entity.pdbx_description
1 polymer ?
#
loop_
_entity_poly.entity_id
_entity_poly.type
_entity_poly.pdbx_seq_one_letter_code
_entity_poly.pdbx_strand_id
1 'polypeptide(L)'
;RDGIHLLVAAALAAPLVAPMLLMPFGIAWMPPGWVQLALATPIQFWLGARFYRAGWRALRAGAGNMDLLVALGTSAAYALSLYQLVRAAEAGRATPHLYFEASAVVITLVLLGKRLESRAKRSTASAIRALTALRPERARLR
;
A
#
# COMPACT_ATOMS: atom_id res chain seq x y z
N ARG A 1 -13.10 4.28 9.76
CA ARG A 1 -11.69 4.68 9.98
C ARG A 1 -10.77 4.25 8.84
N ASP A 2 -10.80 2.98 8.41
CA ASP A 2 -9.94 2.48 7.30
C ASP A 2 -10.07 3.24 5.97
N GLY A 3 -11.26 3.74 5.62
CA GLY A 3 -11.48 4.50 4.38
C GLY A 3 -10.71 5.82 4.33
N ILE A 4 -10.50 6.48 5.48
CA ILE A 4 -9.77 7.76 5.53
C ILE A 4 -8.27 7.51 5.28
N HIS A 5 -7.71 6.46 5.89
CA HIS A 5 -6.31 6.09 5.65
C HIS A 5 -6.04 5.75 4.18
N LEU A 6 -7.00 5.16 3.48
CA LEU A 6 -6.91 4.90 2.04
C LEU A 6 -6.97 6.18 1.20
N LEU A 7 -7.87 7.11 1.53
CA LEU A 7 -7.96 8.38 0.82
C LEU A 7 -6.68 9.21 1.01
N VAL A 8 -6.13 9.23 2.23
CA VAL A 8 -4.85 9.88 2.52
C VAL A 8 -3.71 9.19 1.76
N ALA A 9 -3.67 7.86 1.73
CA ALA A 9 -2.68 7.11 0.95
C ALA A 9 -2.77 7.44 -0.55
N ALA A 10 -3.98 7.43 -1.10
CA ALA A 10 -4.22 7.72 -2.51
C ALA A 10 -3.86 9.17 -2.85
N ALA A 11 -4.20 10.13 -1.99
CA ALA A 11 -3.83 11.53 -2.17
C ALA A 11 -2.32 11.76 -2.12
N LEU A 12 -1.60 11.08 -1.21
CA LEU A 12 -0.15 11.17 -1.12
C LEU A 12 0.56 10.43 -2.26
N ALA A 13 -0.01 9.34 -2.77
CA ALA A 13 0.54 8.59 -3.89
C ALA A 13 0.27 9.27 -5.24
N ALA A 14 -0.81 10.03 -5.39
CA ALA A 14 -1.18 10.71 -6.63
C ALA A 14 -0.04 11.53 -7.26
N PRO A 15 0.68 12.42 -6.54
CA PRO A 15 1.80 13.16 -7.11
C PRO A 15 3.03 12.29 -7.45
N LEU A 16 3.19 11.12 -6.82
CA LEU A 16 4.24 10.15 -7.17
C LEU A 16 3.89 9.33 -8.42
N VAL A 17 2.60 9.09 -8.67
CA VAL A 17 2.12 8.32 -9.84
C VAL A 17 1.89 9.20 -11.07
N ALA A 18 1.59 10.49 -10.86
CA ALA A 18 1.35 11.44 -11.95
C ALA A 18 2.48 11.45 -13.00
N PRO A 19 3.78 11.46 -12.66
CA PRO A 19 4.87 11.31 -13.62
C PRO A 19 4.75 10.07 -14.51
N MET A 20 4.44 8.90 -13.93
CA MET A 20 4.29 7.65 -14.68
C MET A 20 3.11 7.69 -15.66
N LEU A 21 2.01 8.38 -15.30
CA LEU A 21 0.84 8.53 -16.16
C LEU A 21 1.00 9.60 -17.23
N LEU A 22 1.83 10.61 -16.98
CA LEU A 22 2.09 11.73 -17.88
C LEU A 22 3.20 11.42 -18.91
N MET A 23 4.08 10.46 -18.62
CA MET A 23 5.17 10.03 -19.49
C MET A 23 4.71 9.55 -20.89
N PRO A 24 3.61 8.75 -21.04
CA PRO A 24 3.09 8.38 -22.36
C PRO A 24 2.60 9.57 -23.20
N PHE A 25 2.30 10.71 -22.56
CA PHE A 25 1.88 11.95 -23.22
C PHE A 25 3.07 12.89 -23.51
N GLY A 26 4.31 12.41 -23.33
CA GLY A 26 5.53 13.18 -23.57
C GLY A 26 5.88 14.22 -22.49
N ILE A 27 5.14 14.23 -21.37
CA ILE A 27 5.37 15.17 -20.28
C ILE A 27 6.32 14.52 -19.27
N ALA A 28 7.62 14.80 -19.43
CA ALA A 28 8.67 14.36 -18.51
C ALA A 28 8.76 15.29 -17.29
N TRP A 29 7.76 15.22 -16.41
CA TRP A 29 7.77 15.93 -15.13
C TRP A 29 8.14 14.96 -14.01
N MET A 30 9.23 15.23 -13.30
CA MET A 30 9.66 14.41 -12.16
C MET A 30 9.86 15.30 -10.93
N PRO A 31 9.15 15.04 -9.81
CA PRO A 31 9.38 15.76 -8.58
C PRO A 31 10.81 15.51 -8.05
N PRO A 32 11.44 16.50 -7.40
CA PRO A 32 12.77 16.35 -6.82
C PRO A 32 12.84 15.17 -5.86
N GLY A 33 13.97 14.47 -5.79
CA GLY A 33 14.12 13.28 -4.96
C GLY A 33 13.79 13.48 -3.48
N TRP A 34 14.07 14.66 -2.94
CA TRP A 34 13.70 15.03 -1.56
C TRP A 34 12.18 15.15 -1.35
N VAL A 35 11.45 15.63 -2.36
CA VAL A 35 9.98 15.69 -2.32
C VAL A 35 9.41 14.27 -2.39
N GLN A 36 9.97 13.41 -3.24
CA GLN A 36 9.59 12.00 -3.31
C GLN A 36 9.82 11.28 -1.98
N LEU A 37 10.97 11.53 -1.33
CA LEU A 37 11.26 11.01 0.00
C LEU A 37 10.23 11.48 1.02
N ALA A 38 9.93 12.78 1.07
CA ALA A 38 8.98 13.37 2.02
C ALA A 38 7.56 12.80 1.86
N LEU A 39 7.14 12.51 0.62
CA LEU A 39 5.83 11.90 0.33
C LEU A 39 5.82 10.38 0.57
N ALA A 40 6.90 9.69 0.22
CA ALA A 40 7.01 8.24 0.40
C ALA A 40 7.14 7.84 1.87
N THR A 41 7.81 8.65 2.70
CA THR A 41 8.03 8.39 4.14
C THR A 41 6.72 8.11 4.92
N PRO A 42 5.68 8.97 4.89
CA PRO A 42 4.43 8.68 5.60
C PRO A 42 3.71 7.46 5.01
N ILE A 43 3.79 7.23 3.70
CA ILE A 43 3.20 6.02 3.08
C ILE A 43 3.93 4.77 3.60
N GLN A 44 5.26 4.79 3.63
CA GLN A 44 6.09 3.69 4.06
C GLN A 44 5.91 3.36 5.54
N PHE A 45 6.10 4.35 6.40
CA PHE A 45 6.18 4.12 7.85
C PHE A 45 4.83 4.23 8.55
N TRP A 46 3.91 5.08 8.11
CA TRP A 46 2.62 5.20 8.78
C TRP A 46 1.59 4.22 8.22
N LEU A 47 1.34 4.29 6.91
CA LEU A 47 0.37 3.40 6.25
C LEU A 47 0.90 1.98 6.15
N GLY A 48 2.21 1.84 5.89
CA GLY A 48 2.90 0.57 5.80
C GLY A 48 3.24 -0.10 7.13
N ALA A 49 3.22 0.61 8.28
CA ALA A 49 3.53 0.04 9.61
C ALA A 49 2.77 -1.25 9.95
N ARG A 50 1.57 -1.43 9.42
CA ARG A 50 0.80 -2.67 9.62
C ARG A 50 1.47 -3.89 8.97
N PHE A 51 2.09 -3.71 7.80
CA PHE A 51 2.77 -4.77 7.05
C PHE A 51 4.06 -5.14 7.75
N TYR A 52 4.82 -4.15 8.24
CA TYR A 52 5.99 -4.40 9.09
C TYR A 52 5.66 -5.21 10.35
N ARG A 53 4.61 -4.81 11.09
CA ARG A 53 4.20 -5.54 12.30
C ARG A 53 3.68 -6.95 12.01
N ALA A 54 3.00 -7.16 10.89
CA ALA A 54 2.50 -8.48 10.50
C ALA A 54 3.61 -9.37 9.94
N GLY A 55 4.52 -8.81 9.14
CA GLY A 55 5.68 -9.47 8.59
C GLY A 55 6.68 -9.88 9.67
N TRP A 56 6.96 -9.00 10.63
CA TRP A 56 7.85 -9.32 11.76
C TRP A 56 7.32 -10.48 12.60
N ARG A 57 6.01 -10.53 12.86
CA ARG A 57 5.38 -11.65 13.56
C ARG A 57 5.49 -12.96 12.78
N ALA A 58 5.30 -12.93 11.46
CA ALA A 58 5.42 -14.11 10.61
C ALA A 58 6.86 -14.61 10.52
N LEU A 59 7.82 -13.70 10.40
CA LEU A 59 9.25 -14.01 10.43
C LEU A 59 9.64 -14.70 11.75
N ARG A 60 9.20 -14.17 12.89
CA ARG A 60 9.43 -14.80 14.20
C ARG A 60 8.79 -16.19 14.33
N ALA A 61 7.70 -16.43 13.61
CA ALA A 61 7.02 -17.73 13.57
C ALA A 61 7.62 -18.69 12.53
N GLY A 62 8.69 -18.30 11.81
CA GLY A 62 9.28 -19.11 10.74
C GLY A 62 8.36 -19.31 9.53
N ALA A 63 7.34 -18.46 9.38
CA ALA A 63 6.33 -18.59 8.34
C ALA A 63 6.39 -17.42 7.34
N GLY A 64 6.19 -17.72 6.06
CA GLY A 64 6.02 -16.71 5.01
C GLY A 64 4.57 -16.22 4.93
N ASN A 65 4.37 -14.89 4.87
CA ASN A 65 3.04 -14.32 4.60
C ASN A 65 3.12 -13.18 3.57
N MET A 66 1.97 -12.81 2.99
CA MET A 66 1.87 -11.72 2.02
C MET A 66 2.41 -10.39 2.58
N ASP A 67 2.12 -10.12 3.86
CA ASP A 67 2.54 -8.87 4.51
C ASP A 67 4.06 -8.76 4.67
N LEU A 68 4.76 -9.88 4.84
CA LEU A 68 6.23 -9.98 4.90
C LEU A 68 6.86 -9.66 3.54
N LEU A 69 6.33 -10.22 2.46
CA LEU A 69 6.82 -9.93 1.10
C LEU A 69 6.65 -8.45 0.75
N VAL A 70 5.49 -7.88 1.09
CA VAL A 70 5.23 -6.44 0.87
C VAL A 70 6.17 -5.58 1.70
N ALA A 71 6.37 -5.91 2.98
CA ALA A 71 7.29 -5.17 3.84
C ALA A 71 8.74 -5.24 3.33
N LEU A 72 9.22 -6.41 2.92
CA LEU A 72 10.58 -6.58 2.39
C LEU A 72 10.77 -5.84 1.06
N GLY A 73 9.89 -6.05 0.08
CA GLY A 73 10.02 -5.46 -1.25
C GLY A 73 9.98 -3.92 -1.22
N THR A 74 9.03 -3.36 -0.46
CA THR A 74 8.91 -1.90 -0.31
C THR A 74 10.08 -1.32 0.49
N SER A 75 10.56 -2.00 1.53
CA SER A 75 11.76 -1.59 2.26
C SER A 75 13.00 -1.58 1.38
N ALA A 76 13.18 -2.60 0.54
CA ALA A 76 14.32 -2.69 -0.37
C ALA A 76 14.31 -1.54 -1.39
N ALA A 77 13.15 -1.27 -1.99
CA ALA A 77 12.96 -0.15 -2.91
C ALA A 77 13.24 1.20 -2.23
N TYR A 78 12.71 1.40 -1.02
CA TYR A 78 12.90 2.63 -0.25
C TYR A 78 14.36 2.84 0.16
N ALA A 79 15.03 1.82 0.71
CA ALA A 79 16.41 1.89 1.16
C ALA A 79 17.38 2.13 -0.01
N LEU A 80 17.18 1.45 -1.14
CA LEU A 80 17.97 1.66 -2.35
C LEU A 80 17.80 3.10 -2.89
N SER A 81 16.59 3.62 -2.88
CA SER A 81 16.29 4.98 -3.33
C SER A 81 16.93 6.02 -2.41
N LEU A 82 16.87 5.80 -1.09
CA LEU A 82 17.53 6.67 -0.11
C LEU A 82 19.05 6.67 -0.30
N TYR A 83 19.65 5.50 -0.48
CA TYR A 83 21.08 5.37 -0.75
C TYR A 83 21.51 6.13 -2.00
N GLN A 84 20.76 5.99 -3.10
CA GLN A 84 21.04 6.72 -4.35
C GLN A 84 20.84 8.23 -4.21
N LEU A 85 19.82 8.67 -3.47
CA LEU A 85 19.56 10.08 -3.22
C LEU A 85 20.70 10.75 -2.43
N VAL A 86 21.16 10.11 -1.35
CA VAL A 86 22.27 10.62 -0.53
C VAL A 86 23.56 10.68 -1.34
N ARG A 87 23.90 9.62 -2.08
CA ARG A 87 25.10 9.60 -2.92
C ARG A 87 25.09 10.61 -4.05
N ALA A 88 23.93 10.86 -4.66
CA ALA A 88 23.79 11.89 -5.68
C ALA A 88 23.97 13.29 -5.08
N ALA A 89 23.42 13.52 -3.88
CA ALA A 89 23.57 14.79 -3.15
C ALA A 89 25.03 15.06 -2.75
N GLU A 90 25.74 14.06 -2.22
CA GLU A 90 27.16 14.17 -1.86
C GLU A 90 28.07 14.41 -3.08
N ALA A 91 27.73 13.79 -4.22
CA ALA A 91 28.51 13.92 -5.44
C ALA A 91 28.15 15.15 -6.29
N GLY A 92 27.13 15.94 -5.90
CA GLY A 92 26.61 17.05 -6.70
C GLY A 92 26.09 16.63 -8.08
N ARG A 93 25.70 15.36 -8.27
CA ARG A 93 25.24 14.82 -9.55
C ARG A 93 23.72 14.84 -9.63
N ALA A 94 23.20 14.83 -10.86
CA ALA A 94 21.78 14.61 -11.10
C ALA A 94 21.34 13.29 -10.44
N THR A 95 20.24 13.33 -9.69
CA THR A 95 19.67 12.14 -9.05
C THR A 95 19.22 11.14 -10.12
N PRO A 96 19.71 9.90 -10.08
CA PRO A 96 19.20 8.84 -10.95
C PRO A 96 17.73 8.52 -10.61
N HIS A 97 17.07 7.73 -11.45
CA HIS A 97 15.70 7.29 -11.19
C HIS A 97 15.57 6.64 -9.80
N LEU A 98 14.69 7.20 -8.97
CA LEU A 98 14.42 6.75 -7.62
C LEU A 98 13.17 5.86 -7.62
N TYR A 99 13.17 4.83 -6.79
CA TYR A 99 12.08 3.86 -6.66
C TYR A 99 11.16 4.19 -5.46
N PHE A 100 11.20 5.43 -4.96
CA PHE A 100 10.27 5.90 -3.92
C PHE A 100 8.82 5.79 -4.37
N GLU A 101 8.54 6.10 -5.65
CA GLU A 101 7.23 5.91 -6.29
C GLU A 101 6.78 4.45 -6.25
N ALA A 102 7.66 3.51 -6.63
CA ALA A 102 7.33 2.09 -6.67
C ALA A 102 6.95 1.58 -5.26
N SER A 103 7.71 1.96 -4.24
CA SER A 103 7.42 1.60 -2.86
C SER A 103 6.05 2.12 -2.39
N ALA A 104 5.80 3.41 -2.63
CA ALA A 104 4.55 4.07 -2.25
C ALA A 104 3.32 3.48 -2.97
N VAL A 105 3.45 3.22 -4.28
CA VAL A 105 2.41 2.61 -5.12
C VAL A 105 2.07 1.22 -4.63
N VAL A 106 3.06 0.37 -4.40
CA VAL A 106 2.85 -1.01 -3.95
C VAL A 106 2.10 -1.03 -2.62
N ILE A 107 2.50 -0.22 -1.63
CA ILE A 107 1.81 -0.13 -0.34
C ILE A 107 0.35 0.31 -0.53
N THR A 108 0.12 1.30 -1.38
CA THR A 108 -1.21 1.87 -1.63
C THR A 108 -2.13 0.86 -2.34
N LEU A 109 -1.63 0.16 -3.36
CA LEU A 109 -2.39 -0.86 -4.09
C LEU A 109 -2.71 -2.08 -3.23
N VAL A 110 -1.75 -2.57 -2.43
CA VAL A 110 -2.00 -3.68 -1.49
C VAL A 110 -3.05 -3.28 -0.46
N LEU A 111 -2.98 -2.05 0.04
CA LEU A 111 -3.95 -1.51 0.98
C LEU A 111 -5.36 -1.44 0.35
N LEU A 112 -5.46 -0.98 -0.90
CA LEU A 112 -6.69 -0.96 -1.67
C LEU A 112 -7.25 -2.38 -1.88
N GLY A 113 -6.40 -3.32 -2.27
CA GLY A 113 -6.77 -4.73 -2.44
C GLY A 113 -7.38 -5.33 -1.18
N LYS A 114 -6.71 -5.21 -0.02
CA LYS A 114 -7.25 -5.69 1.27
C LYS A 114 -8.59 -5.05 1.62
N ARG A 115 -8.82 -3.79 1.23
CA ARG A 115 -10.11 -3.11 1.45
C ARG A 115 -11.21 -3.67 0.56
N LEU A 116 -10.92 -3.87 -0.72
CA LEU A 116 -11.87 -4.46 -1.68
C LEU A 116 -12.24 -5.87 -1.26
N GLU A 117 -11.25 -6.68 -0.87
CA GLU A 117 -11.44 -8.03 -0.34
C GLU A 117 -12.33 -8.02 0.91
N SER A 118 -12.02 -7.15 1.87
CA SER A 118 -12.81 -7.00 3.09
C SER A 118 -14.25 -6.52 2.80
N ARG A 119 -14.44 -5.66 1.79
CA ARG A 119 -15.77 -5.21 1.35
C ARG A 119 -16.57 -6.34 0.72
N ALA A 120 -15.97 -7.12 -0.17
CA ALA A 120 -16.60 -8.28 -0.79
C ALA A 120 -17.02 -9.31 0.26
N LYS A 121 -16.11 -9.67 1.18
CA LYS A 121 -16.40 -10.61 2.29
C LYS A 121 -17.56 -10.15 3.17
N ARG A 122 -17.62 -8.85 3.50
CA ARG A 122 -18.75 -8.30 4.29
C ARG A 122 -20.08 -8.42 3.55
N SER A 123 -20.09 -8.18 2.24
CA SER A 123 -21.29 -8.30 1.39
C SER A 123 -21.83 -9.74 1.35
N THR A 124 -20.94 -10.72 1.16
CA THR A 124 -21.33 -12.14 1.19
C THR A 124 -21.85 -12.53 2.57
N ALA A 125 -21.18 -12.10 3.64
CA ALA A 125 -21.61 -12.41 5.00
C ALA A 125 -22.98 -11.78 5.33
N SER A 126 -23.31 -10.58 4.82
CA SER A 126 -24.64 -10.01 4.99
C SER A 126 -25.72 -10.77 4.23
N ALA A 127 -25.43 -11.24 3.02
CA ALA A 127 -26.37 -12.03 2.24
C ALA A 127 -26.68 -13.37 2.94
N ILE A 128 -25.66 -14.05 3.47
CA ILE A 128 -25.84 -15.28 4.24
C ILE A 128 -26.68 -15.02 5.49
N ARG A 129 -26.38 -13.95 6.25
CA ARG A 129 -27.18 -13.58 7.43
C ARG A 129 -28.65 -13.30 7.08
N ALA A 130 -28.91 -12.66 5.94
CA ALA A 130 -30.28 -12.42 5.48
C ALA A 130 -31.01 -13.73 5.13
N LEU A 131 -30.33 -14.69 4.49
CA LEU A 131 -30.90 -16.02 4.22
C LEU A 131 -31.17 -16.79 5.51
N THR A 132 -30.25 -16.76 6.48
CA THR A 132 -30.45 -17.41 7.78
C THR A 132 -31.62 -16.80 8.55
N ALA A 133 -31.83 -15.48 8.45
CA ALA A 133 -32.96 -14.80 9.08
C ALA A 133 -34.33 -15.17 8.48
N LEU A 134 -34.36 -15.67 7.23
CA LEU A 134 -35.58 -16.18 6.60
C LEU A 134 -35.93 -17.62 7.03
N ARG A 135 -35.05 -18.29 7.79
CA ARG A 135 -35.32 -19.63 8.31
C ARG A 135 -36.35 -19.54 9.45
N PRO A 136 -37.55 -20.14 9.32
CA PRO A 136 -38.55 -20.07 10.38
C PRO A 136 -38.09 -20.84 11.63
N GLU A 137 -38.26 -20.22 12.81
CA GLU A 137 -37.82 -20.79 14.10
C GLU A 137 -38.77 -21.87 14.63
N ARG A 138 -40.01 -21.93 14.14
CA ARG A 138 -41.05 -22.84 14.63
C ARG A 138 -41.61 -23.68 13.50
N ALA A 139 -41.49 -25.00 13.64
CA ALA A 139 -42.21 -25.96 12.81
C ALA A 139 -43.54 -26.30 13.50
N ARG A 140 -44.66 -26.18 12.78
CA ARG A 140 -45.96 -26.67 13.23
C ARG A 140 -46.07 -28.15 12.88
N LEU A 141 -46.03 -29.04 13.88
CA LEU A 141 -46.37 -30.45 13.70
C LEU A 141 -47.90 -30.57 13.67
N ARG A 142 -48.42 -31.17 12.60
CA ARG A 142 -49.81 -31.60 12.46
C ARG A 142 -49.83 -33.11 12.26
#